data_AF-A0A7S4Q403-F1
#
_entry.id   AF-A0A7S4Q403-F1
#
_cell.length_a   1.000
_cell.length_b   1.000
_cell.length_c   1.000
_cell.angle_alpha   90.00
_cell.angle_beta   90.00
_cell.angle_gamma   90.00
#
_symmetry.space_group_name_H-M   'P 1'
#
loop_
_entity.id
_entity.type
_entity.pdbx_description
1 polymer ?
#
loop_
_entity_poly.entity_id
_entity_poly.type
_entity_poly.pdbx_seq_one_letter_code
_entity_poly.pdbx_strand_id
1 'polypeptide(L)'
;MAGPGSEGRNSEKASPAASGDDRECGFCGRRISLVESVMRCRCGLVFCERHRPVESHSCTFDWQGMQQQRLARENPKVICRASSIASAGSWCSEYEKHHPLARADERRTQQLHAVGFLCFMSLALRGVWLFLVQRRLLLLPQQLVLGYLLGLAVSRWLPQLLGCPTSSCRFCVFSWDAISMGTLPWCFEAECERLKEHLIFLLTHGKRNCLTSRLYNGPRTLPHIFRTVSSRLQELTSGTGRSCCG
;
A
#
# COMPACT_ATOMS: atom_id res chain seq x y z
N MET A 1 -18.60 65.82 -42.43
CA MET A 1 -18.55 65.12 -43.73
C MET A 1 -17.49 64.05 -43.65
N ALA A 2 -17.84 62.84 -44.09
CA ALA A 2 -17.01 61.64 -44.08
C ALA A 2 -16.00 61.62 -45.24
N GLY A 3 -14.88 60.88 -45.06
CA GLY A 3 -14.03 60.19 -46.05
C GLY A 3 -13.40 61.00 -47.20
N PRO A 4 -12.15 60.72 -47.63
CA PRO A 4 -11.67 59.42 -48.14
C PRO A 4 -10.32 59.00 -47.48
N GLY A 5 -9.72 57.82 -47.63
CA GLY A 5 -9.83 56.74 -48.62
C GLY A 5 -8.44 56.46 -49.22
N SER A 6 -7.89 55.25 -48.92
CA SER A 6 -6.77 54.50 -49.57
C SER A 6 -5.39 55.21 -49.70
N GLU A 7 -4.21 54.58 -49.80
CA GLU A 7 -3.76 53.21 -50.07
C GLU A 7 -2.23 53.15 -49.76
N GLY A 8 -1.74 51.98 -49.36
CA GLY A 8 -0.40 51.49 -49.72
C GLY A 8 0.84 52.08 -49.02
N ARG A 9 1.21 51.53 -47.85
CA ARG A 9 2.64 51.52 -47.44
C ARG A 9 3.27 50.19 -47.85
N ASN A 10 4.15 50.33 -48.83
CA ASN A 10 4.92 49.32 -49.52
C ASN A 10 5.69 48.40 -48.55
N SER A 11 5.59 47.10 -48.81
CA SER A 11 6.40 46.05 -48.19
C SER A 11 7.83 46.12 -48.74
N GLU A 12 8.76 46.68 -47.99
CA GLU A 12 10.19 46.42 -48.19
C GLU A 12 10.65 45.28 -47.28
N LYS A 13 10.73 44.11 -47.93
CA LYS A 13 11.46 42.91 -47.52
C LYS A 13 12.90 43.28 -47.13
N ALA A 14 13.21 43.28 -45.84
CA ALA A 14 14.57 43.04 -45.38
C ALA A 14 14.74 41.54 -45.14
N SER A 15 15.37 40.86 -46.10
CA SER A 15 15.77 39.45 -46.02
C SER A 15 16.81 39.22 -44.91
N PRO A 16 16.92 37.96 -44.42
CA PRO A 16 17.65 37.63 -43.20
C PRO A 16 19.16 37.59 -43.45
N ALA A 17 19.92 38.34 -42.67
CA ALA A 17 21.35 38.17 -42.57
C ALA A 17 21.64 36.92 -41.72
N ALA A 18 21.83 35.79 -42.39
CA ALA A 18 22.47 34.62 -41.80
C ALA A 18 23.99 34.71 -42.02
N SER A 19 24.76 34.84 -40.94
CA SER A 19 26.04 34.16 -40.70
C SER A 19 26.83 34.85 -39.58
N GLY A 20 26.59 34.41 -38.34
CA GLY A 20 27.48 34.63 -37.20
C GLY A 20 27.33 33.41 -36.30
N ASP A 21 28.44 32.77 -35.97
CA ASP A 21 28.53 31.50 -35.23
C ASP A 21 27.81 31.62 -33.86
N ASP A 22 26.53 31.21 -33.78
CA ASP A 22 25.66 31.29 -32.59
C ASP A 22 26.02 30.22 -31.55
N ARG A 23 27.31 30.17 -31.24
CA ARG A 23 27.91 29.29 -30.26
C ARG A 23 28.47 30.12 -29.13
N GLU A 24 27.72 31.10 -28.64
CA GLU A 24 28.13 31.91 -27.49
C GLU A 24 27.07 31.83 -26.38
N CYS A 25 27.52 31.90 -25.13
CA CYS A 25 26.63 31.90 -23.99
C CYS A 25 25.91 33.24 -23.89
N GLY A 26 24.57 33.23 -23.86
CA GLY A 26 23.72 34.43 -23.74
C GLY A 26 23.83 35.19 -22.42
N PHE A 27 24.69 34.75 -21.47
CA PHE A 27 24.96 35.45 -20.21
C PHE A 27 26.41 35.94 -20.12
N CYS A 28 27.40 35.12 -20.49
CA CYS A 28 28.82 35.46 -20.34
C CYS A 28 29.59 35.63 -21.66
N GLY A 29 28.96 35.45 -22.82
CA GLY A 29 29.58 35.58 -24.15
C GLY A 29 30.66 34.53 -24.45
N ARG A 30 30.86 33.54 -23.58
CA ARG A 30 31.85 32.47 -23.81
C ARG A 30 31.39 31.56 -24.94
N ARG A 31 32.32 31.16 -25.82
CA ARG A 31 32.06 30.14 -26.83
C ARG A 31 31.65 28.80 -26.19
N ILE A 32 30.51 28.26 -26.62
CA ILE A 32 29.91 27.03 -26.11
C ILE A 32 30.12 25.88 -27.09
N SER A 33 30.14 24.67 -26.55
CA SER A 33 30.31 23.44 -27.32
C SER A 33 29.09 23.16 -28.21
N LEU A 34 29.27 22.32 -29.24
CA LEU A 34 28.17 21.90 -30.12
C LEU A 34 27.02 21.26 -29.33
N VAL A 35 27.34 20.48 -28.29
CA VAL A 35 26.34 19.83 -27.43
C VAL A 35 25.56 20.85 -26.60
N GLU A 36 26.22 21.87 -26.06
CA GLU A 36 25.56 22.96 -25.34
C GLU A 36 24.67 23.81 -26.26
N SER A 37 25.07 23.99 -27.54
CA SER A 37 24.29 24.72 -28.54
C SER A 37 22.92 24.11 -28.84
N VAL A 38 22.79 22.79 -28.67
CA VAL A 38 21.52 22.06 -28.85
C VAL A 38 20.60 22.20 -27.63
N MET A 39 21.18 22.43 -26.45
CA MET A 39 20.45 22.53 -25.18
C MET A 39 19.98 23.97 -24.93
N ARG A 40 18.90 24.36 -25.59
CA ARG A 40 18.26 25.66 -25.39
C ARG A 40 17.44 25.69 -24.10
N CYS A 41 17.59 26.76 -23.31
CA CYS A 41 16.72 27.02 -22.17
C CYS A 41 15.30 27.39 -22.66
N ARG A 42 14.27 27.18 -21.83
CA ARG A 42 12.88 27.54 -22.17
C ARG A 42 12.66 29.04 -22.37
N CYS A 43 13.58 29.88 -21.91
CA CYS A 43 13.60 31.33 -22.22
C CYS A 43 14.13 31.66 -23.63
N GLY A 44 14.53 30.66 -24.43
CA GLY A 44 14.96 30.83 -25.82
C GLY A 44 16.46 31.05 -26.03
N LEU A 45 17.23 31.27 -24.96
CA LEU A 45 18.67 31.49 -25.00
C LEU A 45 19.46 30.20 -24.74
N VAL A 46 20.73 30.23 -25.17
CA VAL A 46 21.69 29.14 -24.98
C VAL A 46 22.76 29.57 -23.99
N PHE A 47 23.12 28.66 -23.08
CA PHE A 47 24.07 28.95 -22.01
C PHE A 47 25.13 27.86 -21.90
N CYS A 48 26.32 28.23 -21.39
CA CYS A 48 27.34 27.25 -20.99
C CYS A 48 26.87 26.47 -19.75
N GLU A 49 27.54 25.36 -19.45
CA GLU A 49 27.19 24.47 -18.33
C GLU A 49 26.99 25.21 -16.99
N ARG A 50 27.80 26.24 -16.72
CA ARG A 50 27.70 27.04 -15.49
C ARG A 50 26.50 27.99 -15.44
N HIS A 51 26.03 28.46 -16.60
CA HIS A 51 24.92 29.41 -16.69
C HIS A 51 23.60 28.74 -17.13
N ARG A 52 23.60 27.42 -17.33
CA ARG A 52 22.39 26.65 -17.62
C ARG A 52 21.38 26.62 -16.45
N PRO A 53 21.79 26.50 -15.17
CA PRO A 53 20.85 26.51 -14.05
C PRO A 53 20.00 27.78 -14.03
N VAL A 54 18.72 27.66 -13.69
CA VAL A 54 17.73 28.77 -13.69
C VAL A 54 18.18 29.94 -12.80
N GLU A 55 18.83 29.63 -11.68
CA GLU A 55 19.38 30.57 -10.71
C GLU A 55 20.55 31.41 -11.25
N SER A 56 21.27 30.90 -12.25
CA SER A 56 22.54 31.46 -12.71
C SER A 56 22.41 32.47 -13.85
N HIS A 57 21.30 32.47 -14.59
CA HIS A 57 21.05 33.38 -15.71
C HIS A 57 19.76 34.20 -15.57
N SER A 58 19.17 34.25 -14.36
CA SER A 58 17.94 34.98 -14.06
C SER A 58 16.85 34.72 -15.12
N CYS A 59 16.48 33.44 -15.28
CA CYS A 59 15.54 33.02 -16.32
C CYS A 59 14.20 33.76 -16.20
N THR A 60 13.70 34.30 -17.32
CA THR A 60 12.38 34.96 -17.40
C THR A 60 11.21 33.98 -17.54
N PHE A 61 11.49 32.69 -17.68
CA PHE A 61 10.46 31.66 -17.83
C PHE A 61 9.89 31.26 -16.46
N ASP A 62 8.56 31.23 -16.34
CA ASP A 62 7.87 30.82 -15.10
C ASP A 62 7.90 29.29 -14.92
N TRP A 63 8.99 28.81 -14.31
CA TRP A 63 9.12 27.42 -13.92
C TRP A 63 8.14 27.02 -12.82
N GLN A 64 7.73 27.95 -11.96
CA GLN A 64 6.84 27.63 -10.83
C GLN A 64 5.43 27.33 -11.33
N GLY A 65 4.85 28.19 -12.17
CA GLY A 65 3.52 27.96 -12.75
C GLY A 65 3.47 26.70 -13.60
N MET A 66 4.51 26.44 -14.40
CA MET A 66 4.61 25.20 -15.19
C MET A 66 4.68 23.96 -14.28
N GLN A 67 5.54 23.98 -13.25
CA GLN A 67 5.69 22.85 -12.34
C GLN A 67 4.40 22.61 -11.56
N GLN A 68 3.72 23.67 -11.11
CA GLN A 68 2.42 23.60 -10.44
C GLN A 68 1.36 22.98 -11.34
N GLN A 69 1.27 23.40 -12.60
CA GLN A 69 0.29 22.82 -13.53
C GLN A 69 0.60 21.35 -13.81
N ARG A 70 1.88 20.99 -13.91
CA ARG A 70 2.30 19.59 -14.08
C ARG A 70 1.95 18.74 -12.87
N LEU A 71 2.29 19.21 -11.67
CA LEU A 71 1.95 18.55 -10.41
C LEU A 71 0.44 18.43 -10.23
N ALA A 72 -0.34 19.44 -10.62
CA ALA A 72 -1.80 19.38 -10.55
C ALA A 72 -2.42 18.35 -11.51
N ARG A 73 -1.77 18.08 -12.65
CA ARG A 73 -2.19 17.03 -13.60
C ARG A 73 -1.76 15.64 -13.16
N GLU A 74 -0.56 15.51 -12.59
CA GLU A 74 0.07 14.23 -12.24
C GLU A 74 -0.35 13.73 -10.85
N ASN A 75 -0.73 14.61 -9.91
CA ASN A 75 -1.17 14.18 -8.59
C ASN A 75 -2.60 13.61 -8.66
N PRO A 76 -2.81 12.33 -8.29
CA PRO A 76 -4.15 11.78 -8.18
C PRO A 76 -4.91 12.54 -7.07
N LYS A 77 -6.08 13.08 -7.42
CA LYS A 77 -6.96 13.74 -6.45
C LYS A 77 -7.48 12.68 -5.48
N VAL A 78 -6.95 12.66 -4.26
CA VAL A 78 -7.46 11.81 -3.18
C VAL A 78 -8.78 12.39 -2.71
N ILE A 79 -9.87 11.98 -3.37
CA ILE A 79 -11.21 12.23 -2.86
C ILE A 79 -11.40 11.25 -1.71
N CYS A 80 -11.25 11.72 -0.47
CA CYS A 80 -11.70 10.97 0.70
C CYS A 80 -13.23 10.91 0.66
N ARG A 81 -13.78 10.01 -0.16
CA ARG A 81 -15.09 9.46 0.14
C ARG A 81 -14.88 8.66 1.42
N ALA A 82 -15.64 8.96 2.48
CA ALA A 82 -15.84 8.02 3.57
C ALA A 82 -16.33 6.72 2.91
N SER A 83 -15.40 5.82 2.63
CA SER A 83 -15.67 4.67 1.77
C SER A 83 -16.43 3.68 2.62
N SER A 84 -17.74 3.60 2.40
CA SER A 84 -18.43 2.32 2.53
C SER A 84 -17.56 1.30 1.81
N ILE A 85 -17.04 0.33 2.54
CA ILE A 85 -16.11 -0.68 2.07
C ILE A 85 -16.72 -1.34 0.83
N ALA A 86 -16.13 -1.13 -0.35
CA ALA A 86 -16.73 -1.55 -1.61
C ALA A 86 -16.65 -3.06 -1.83
N SER A 87 -15.68 -3.75 -1.20
CA SER A 87 -15.48 -5.20 -1.33
C SER A 87 -14.60 -5.77 -0.20
N ALA A 88 -14.72 -7.08 0.05
CA ALA A 88 -13.89 -7.83 1.00
C ALA A 88 -12.38 -7.65 0.74
N GLY A 89 -11.99 -7.68 -0.55
CA GLY A 89 -10.58 -7.51 -0.95
C GLY A 89 -10.01 -6.14 -0.61
N SER A 90 -10.83 -5.08 -0.73
CA SER A 90 -10.43 -3.71 -0.34
C SER A 90 -10.19 -3.64 1.17
N TRP A 91 -11.07 -4.23 1.98
CA TRP A 91 -10.90 -4.30 3.42
C TRP A 91 -9.64 -5.06 3.83
N CYS A 92 -9.43 -6.24 3.26
CA CYS A 92 -8.23 -7.04 3.53
C CYS A 92 -6.97 -6.23 3.20
N SER A 93 -6.93 -5.56 2.05
CA SER A 93 -5.76 -4.74 1.66
C SER A 93 -5.48 -3.59 2.63
N GLU A 94 -6.51 -2.99 3.23
CA GLU A 94 -6.35 -1.94 4.24
C GLU A 94 -5.91 -2.52 5.58
N TYR A 95 -6.49 -3.66 5.97
CA TYR A 95 -6.10 -4.41 7.17
C TYR A 95 -4.61 -4.79 7.15
N GLU A 96 -4.07 -5.22 6.00
CA GLU A 96 -2.66 -5.59 5.88
C GLU A 96 -1.70 -4.43 6.15
N LYS A 97 -2.08 -3.18 5.80
CA LYS A 97 -1.26 -1.99 6.07
C LYS A 97 -1.06 -1.74 7.55
N HIS A 98 -2.05 -2.10 8.37
CA HIS A 98 -2.03 -1.95 9.82
C HIS A 98 -1.47 -3.17 10.56
N HIS A 99 -1.23 -4.28 9.84
CA HIS A 99 -0.71 -5.54 10.36
C HIS A 99 0.44 -6.04 9.48
N PRO A 100 1.60 -5.36 9.50
CA PRO A 100 2.75 -5.76 8.71
C PRO A 100 3.33 -7.10 9.19
N LEU A 101 3.90 -7.87 8.26
CA LEU A 101 4.50 -9.20 8.52
C LEU A 101 5.98 -9.26 8.09
N ALA A 102 6.58 -8.12 7.74
CA ALA A 102 7.90 -8.08 7.12
C ALA A 102 9.00 -8.49 8.10
N ARG A 103 8.96 -7.96 9.33
CA ARG A 103 9.96 -8.23 10.37
C ARG A 103 9.56 -9.38 11.29
N ALA A 104 10.55 -9.99 11.96
CA ALA A 104 10.29 -11.08 12.90
C ALA A 104 9.45 -10.64 14.10
N ASP A 105 9.69 -9.44 14.63
CA ASP A 105 8.95 -8.90 15.78
C ASP A 105 7.51 -8.52 15.42
N GLU A 106 7.30 -8.04 14.19
CA GLU A 106 5.97 -7.80 13.63
C GLU A 106 5.16 -9.11 13.52
N ARG A 107 5.79 -10.20 13.06
CA ARG A 107 5.16 -11.53 13.03
C ARG A 107 4.80 -12.04 14.42
N ARG A 108 5.65 -11.85 15.42
CA ARG A 108 5.34 -12.22 16.82
C ARG A 108 4.15 -11.44 17.35
N THR A 109 4.10 -10.14 17.05
CA THR A 109 2.96 -9.28 17.41
C THR A 109 1.67 -9.78 16.77
N GLN A 110 1.71 -10.15 15.49
CA GLN A 110 0.55 -10.71 14.80
C GLN A 110 0.16 -12.11 15.34
N GLN A 111 1.12 -12.94 15.74
CA GLN A 111 0.85 -14.23 16.38
C GLN A 111 0.10 -14.04 17.69
N LEU A 112 0.53 -13.09 18.53
CA LEU A 112 -0.17 -12.76 19.77
C LEU A 112 -1.58 -12.21 19.49
N HIS A 113 -1.73 -11.41 18.43
CA HIS A 113 -3.04 -10.95 17.97
C HIS A 113 -3.97 -12.13 17.63
N ALA A 114 -3.47 -13.08 16.82
CA ALA A 114 -4.21 -14.28 16.45
C ALA A 114 -4.57 -15.16 17.65
N VAL A 115 -3.66 -15.29 18.64
CA VAL A 115 -3.94 -15.99 19.89
C VAL A 115 -5.07 -15.29 20.67
N GLY A 116 -5.03 -13.95 20.77
CA GLY A 116 -6.10 -13.18 21.38
C GLY A 116 -7.46 -13.42 20.72
N PHE A 117 -7.49 -13.49 19.39
CA PHE A 117 -8.70 -13.82 18.62
C PHE A 117 -9.19 -15.25 18.86
N LEU A 118 -8.30 -16.24 18.94
CA LEU A 118 -8.67 -17.63 19.28
C LEU A 118 -9.23 -17.74 20.71
N CYS A 119 -8.64 -17.03 21.68
CA CYS A 119 -9.17 -16.94 23.04
C CYS A 119 -10.59 -16.37 23.03
N PHE A 120 -10.82 -15.26 22.32
CA PHE A 120 -12.15 -14.67 22.18
C PHE A 120 -13.16 -15.66 21.57
N MET A 121 -12.78 -16.35 20.48
CA MET A 121 -13.64 -17.34 19.83
C MET A 121 -13.97 -18.53 20.72
N SER A 122 -13.01 -19.08 21.45
CA SER A 122 -13.25 -20.20 22.36
C SER A 122 -14.24 -19.86 23.48
N LEU A 123 -14.14 -18.66 24.04
CA LEU A 123 -15.06 -18.17 25.08
C LEU A 123 -16.43 -17.83 24.51
N ALA A 124 -16.49 -17.28 23.29
CA ALA A 124 -17.76 -17.06 22.59
C ALA A 124 -18.48 -18.39 22.32
N LEU A 125 -17.80 -19.41 21.80
CA LEU A 125 -18.35 -20.75 21.57
C LEU A 125 -18.82 -21.41 22.87
N ARG A 126 -18.05 -21.28 23.95
CA ARG A 126 -18.46 -21.72 25.29
C ARG A 126 -19.73 -20.99 25.75
N GLY A 127 -19.81 -19.68 25.57
CA GLY A 127 -21.00 -18.88 25.88
C GLY A 127 -22.23 -19.36 25.11
N VAL A 128 -22.08 -19.61 23.80
CA VAL A 128 -23.15 -20.13 22.93
C VAL A 128 -23.59 -21.52 23.38
N TRP A 129 -22.64 -22.40 23.72
CA TRP A 129 -22.95 -23.73 24.26
C TRP A 129 -23.76 -23.63 25.56
N LEU A 130 -23.33 -22.81 26.52
CA LEU A 130 -24.04 -22.61 27.79
C LEU A 130 -25.45 -22.03 27.57
N PHE A 131 -25.60 -21.15 26.59
CA PHE A 131 -26.90 -20.59 26.20
C PHE A 131 -27.81 -21.65 25.58
N LEU A 132 -27.34 -22.42 24.60
CA LEU A 132 -28.15 -23.38 23.85
C LEU A 132 -28.49 -24.62 24.68
N VAL A 133 -27.51 -25.15 25.43
CA VAL A 133 -27.65 -26.43 26.15
C VAL A 133 -28.18 -26.22 27.56
N GLN A 134 -27.65 -25.24 28.30
CA GLN A 134 -28.01 -25.03 29.71
C GLN A 134 -29.08 -23.94 29.90
N ARG A 135 -29.55 -23.30 28.81
CA ARG A 135 -30.55 -22.20 28.82
C ARG A 135 -30.17 -21.02 29.72
N ARG A 136 -28.88 -20.86 30.03
CA ARG A 136 -28.40 -19.78 30.90
C ARG A 136 -28.14 -18.50 30.10
N LEU A 137 -29.19 -17.71 29.90
CA LEU A 137 -29.20 -16.51 29.06
C LEU A 137 -28.13 -15.46 29.43
N LEU A 138 -27.95 -15.19 30.72
CA LEU A 138 -27.03 -14.15 31.21
C LEU A 138 -25.54 -14.49 31.04
N LEU A 139 -25.21 -15.78 30.85
CA LEU A 139 -23.83 -16.22 30.74
C LEU A 139 -23.23 -15.96 29.35
N LEU A 140 -24.05 -15.89 28.30
CA LEU A 140 -23.56 -15.55 26.95
C LEU A 140 -22.91 -14.16 26.87
N PRO A 141 -23.59 -13.05 27.24
CA PRO A 141 -22.97 -11.72 27.18
C PRO A 141 -21.77 -11.61 28.13
N GLN A 142 -21.81 -12.26 29.30
CA GLN A 142 -20.68 -12.31 30.23
C GLN A 142 -19.44 -12.97 29.61
N GLN A 143 -19.60 -14.11 28.92
CA GLN A 143 -18.49 -14.80 28.25
C GLN A 143 -17.95 -13.99 27.06
N LEU A 144 -18.81 -13.29 26.31
CA LEU A 144 -18.38 -12.41 25.22
C LEU A 144 -17.55 -11.23 25.74
N VAL A 145 -17.99 -10.57 26.82
CA VAL A 145 -17.25 -9.47 27.44
C VAL A 145 -15.92 -9.97 28.01
N LEU A 146 -15.93 -11.07 28.75
CA LEU A 146 -14.71 -11.66 29.31
C LEU A 146 -13.72 -12.05 28.21
N GLY A 147 -14.20 -12.69 27.15
CA GLY A 147 -13.37 -13.07 26.02
C GLY A 147 -12.81 -11.87 25.25
N TYR A 148 -13.59 -10.80 25.11
CA TYR A 148 -13.14 -9.57 24.47
C TYR A 148 -12.03 -8.88 25.27
N LEU A 149 -12.20 -8.77 26.60
CA LEU A 149 -11.19 -8.20 27.50
C LEU A 149 -9.90 -9.02 27.52
N LEU A 150 -10.01 -10.35 27.59
CA LEU A 150 -8.85 -11.24 27.52
C LEU A 150 -8.15 -11.14 26.16
N GLY A 151 -8.92 -11.12 25.06
CA GLY A 151 -8.39 -10.94 23.71
C GLY A 151 -7.67 -9.60 23.53
N LEU A 152 -8.19 -8.50 24.10
CA LEU A 152 -7.52 -7.19 24.14
C LEU A 152 -6.21 -7.23 24.93
N ALA A 153 -6.19 -7.88 26.09
CA ALA A 153 -4.99 -8.01 26.89
C ALA A 153 -3.90 -8.78 26.13
N VAL A 154 -4.25 -9.89 25.49
CA VAL A 154 -3.31 -10.72 24.71
C VAL A 154 -2.86 -10.01 23.43
N SER A 155 -3.74 -9.31 22.73
CA SER A 155 -3.43 -8.66 21.45
C SER A 155 -2.72 -7.30 21.59
N ARG A 156 -2.93 -6.56 22.69
CA ARG A 156 -2.40 -5.19 22.85
C ARG A 156 -1.44 -5.01 24.00
N TRP A 157 -1.68 -5.67 25.14
CA TRP A 157 -0.86 -5.48 26.34
C TRP A 157 0.31 -6.46 26.39
N LEU A 158 0.09 -7.73 26.05
CA LEU A 158 1.13 -8.74 26.04
C LEU A 158 2.30 -8.44 25.07
N PRO A 159 2.10 -7.89 23.86
CA PRO A 159 3.22 -7.47 23.00
C PRO A 159 4.09 -6.37 23.63
N GLN A 160 3.49 -5.46 24.40
CA GLN A 160 4.22 -4.40 25.12
C GLN A 160 5.13 -4.99 26.19
N LEU A 161 4.65 -6.00 26.92
CA LEU A 161 5.44 -6.71 27.93
C LEU A 161 6.59 -7.52 27.33
N LEU A 162 6.41 -8.02 26.11
CA LEU A 162 7.42 -8.81 25.39
C LEU A 162 8.40 -7.96 24.57
N GLY A 163 8.34 -6.63 24.70
CA GLY A 163 9.22 -5.70 23.97
C GLY A 163 9.01 -5.72 22.46
N CYS A 164 7.86 -6.21 21.99
CA CYS A 164 7.50 -6.22 20.59
C CYS A 164 6.99 -4.82 20.16
N PRO A 165 7.17 -4.42 18.89
CA PRO A 165 6.69 -3.13 18.42
C PRO A 165 5.17 -3.07 18.58
N THR A 166 4.67 -1.98 19.16
CA THR A 166 3.23 -1.73 19.24
C THR A 166 2.70 -1.48 17.84
N SER A 167 2.09 -2.50 17.22
CA SER A 167 1.35 -2.29 15.99
C SER A 167 0.09 -1.49 16.32
N SER A 168 -0.17 -0.44 15.54
CA SER A 168 -1.45 0.27 15.59
C SER A 168 -2.51 -0.61 14.93
N CYS A 169 -2.99 -1.64 15.65
CA CYS A 169 -4.05 -2.51 15.17
C CYS A 169 -5.33 -1.71 14.94
N ARG A 170 -5.71 -1.55 13.66
CA ARG A 170 -6.95 -0.93 13.17
C ARG A 170 -7.68 -1.93 12.27
N PHE A 171 -8.98 -1.75 12.10
CA PHE A 171 -9.81 -2.61 11.24
C PHE A 171 -9.86 -4.09 11.67
N CYS A 172 -9.59 -4.37 12.96
CA CYS A 172 -9.64 -5.70 13.56
C CYS A 172 -10.71 -5.76 14.67
N VAL A 173 -11.06 -6.98 15.13
CA VAL A 173 -12.08 -7.19 16.18
C VAL A 173 -11.74 -6.45 17.49
N PHE A 174 -10.45 -6.25 17.76
CA PHE A 174 -9.95 -5.56 18.96
C PHE A 174 -9.75 -4.05 18.77
N SER A 175 -10.19 -3.49 17.63
CA SER A 175 -10.15 -2.05 17.38
C SER A 175 -11.51 -1.40 17.62
N TRP A 176 -11.51 -0.17 18.12
CA TRP A 176 -12.72 0.63 18.29
C TRP A 176 -13.44 0.89 16.96
N ASP A 177 -12.66 0.98 15.87
CA ASP A 177 -13.16 1.17 14.50
C ASP A 177 -14.18 0.07 14.09
N ALA A 178 -14.01 -1.16 14.60
CA ALA A 178 -14.91 -2.28 14.31
C ALA A 178 -16.31 -2.11 14.90
N ILE A 179 -16.40 -1.50 16.10
CA ILE A 179 -17.66 -1.27 16.81
C ILE A 179 -18.36 -0.04 16.23
N SER A 180 -17.62 1.03 15.94
CA SER A 180 -18.19 2.30 15.46
C SER A 180 -18.71 2.25 14.02
N MET A 181 -18.13 1.41 13.17
CA MET A 181 -18.47 1.36 11.73
C MET A 181 -19.40 0.20 11.34
N GLY A 182 -19.80 -0.66 12.28
CA GLY A 182 -20.63 -1.83 11.97
C GLY A 182 -19.94 -2.89 11.10
N THR A 183 -18.61 -2.91 11.09
CA THR A 183 -17.76 -3.73 10.20
C THR A 183 -17.32 -5.05 10.82
N LEU A 184 -17.94 -5.45 11.93
CA LEU A 184 -17.66 -6.69 12.66
C LEU A 184 -17.58 -7.94 11.76
N PRO A 185 -18.47 -8.15 10.76
CA PRO A 185 -18.36 -9.31 9.86
C PRO A 185 -17.04 -9.32 9.07
N TRP A 186 -16.64 -8.17 8.53
CA TRP A 186 -15.41 -8.01 7.76
C TRP A 186 -14.16 -8.15 8.64
N CYS A 187 -14.20 -7.61 9.86
CA CYS A 187 -13.14 -7.81 10.85
C CYS A 187 -12.94 -9.30 11.14
N PHE A 188 -14.05 -10.02 11.34
CA PHE A 188 -14.02 -11.44 11.64
C PHE A 188 -13.46 -12.27 10.47
N GLU A 189 -13.88 -11.94 9.24
CA GLU A 189 -13.39 -12.60 8.03
C GLU A 189 -11.88 -12.37 7.82
N ALA A 190 -11.41 -11.14 8.01
CA ALA A 190 -9.99 -10.80 7.92
C ALA A 190 -9.13 -11.56 8.96
N GLU A 191 -9.58 -11.61 10.21
CA GLU A 191 -8.89 -12.36 11.27
C GLU A 191 -8.89 -13.88 10.99
N CYS A 192 -9.99 -14.42 10.46
CA CYS A 192 -10.07 -15.82 10.05
C CYS A 192 -9.11 -16.14 8.90
N GLU A 193 -9.01 -15.27 7.88
CA GLU A 193 -8.02 -15.43 6.81
C GLU A 193 -6.59 -15.41 7.35
N ARG A 194 -6.28 -14.51 8.28
CA ARG A 194 -4.95 -14.49 8.92
C ARG A 194 -4.67 -15.72 9.78
N LEU A 195 -5.67 -16.28 10.46
CA LEU A 195 -5.49 -17.54 11.16
C LEU A 195 -5.11 -18.69 10.23
N LYS A 196 -5.72 -18.75 9.03
CA LYS A 196 -5.33 -19.75 8.02
C LYS A 196 -3.87 -19.62 7.64
N GLU A 197 -3.38 -18.40 7.46
CA GLU A 197 -1.96 -18.17 7.14
C GLU A 197 -1.03 -18.58 8.27
N HIS A 198 -1.38 -18.32 9.52
CA HIS A 198 -0.61 -18.80 10.67
C HIS A 198 -0.57 -20.32 10.75
N LEU A 199 -1.72 -20.97 10.52
CA LEU A 199 -1.79 -22.44 10.45
C LEU A 199 -0.91 -22.98 9.32
N ILE A 200 -0.97 -22.37 8.13
CA ILE A 200 -0.10 -22.74 7.01
C ILE A 200 1.38 -22.58 7.38
N PHE A 201 1.76 -21.46 8.01
CA PHE A 201 3.13 -21.20 8.43
C PHE A 201 3.64 -22.21 9.48
N LEU A 202 2.79 -22.59 10.43
CA LEU A 202 3.10 -23.62 11.42
C LEU A 202 3.28 -24.98 10.77
N LEU A 203 2.37 -25.36 9.87
CA LEU A 203 2.43 -26.61 9.11
C LEU A 203 3.68 -26.70 8.23
N THR A 204 4.18 -25.59 7.71
CA THR A 204 5.40 -25.55 6.88
C THR A 204 6.69 -25.41 7.70
N HIS A 205 6.63 -25.50 9.04
CA HIS A 205 7.76 -25.29 9.96
C HIS A 205 8.54 -23.99 9.67
N GLY A 206 7.82 -22.94 9.27
CA GLY A 206 8.41 -21.63 8.95
C GLY A 206 9.32 -21.61 7.71
N LYS A 207 9.33 -22.67 6.89
CA LYS A 207 10.11 -22.73 5.65
C LYS A 207 9.21 -22.49 4.43
N ARG A 208 9.71 -21.73 3.45
CA ARG A 208 9.11 -21.66 2.11
C ARG A 208 9.43 -22.95 1.38
N ASN A 209 8.64 -23.98 1.61
CA ASN A 209 8.77 -25.25 0.90
C ASN A 209 7.88 -25.24 -0.36
N CYS A 210 8.11 -26.18 -1.26
CA CYS A 210 7.32 -26.36 -2.48
C CYS A 210 5.83 -26.73 -2.20
N LEU A 211 5.46 -27.01 -0.94
CA LEU A 211 4.09 -27.12 -0.46
C LEU A 211 3.44 -25.73 -0.29
N THR A 212 4.20 -24.76 0.23
CA THR A 212 3.76 -23.38 0.45
C THR A 212 3.30 -22.74 -0.86
N SER A 213 4.04 -22.94 -1.96
CA SER A 213 3.66 -22.41 -3.27
C SER A 213 2.32 -22.97 -3.79
N ARG A 214 2.05 -24.26 -3.60
CA ARG A 214 0.75 -24.87 -3.97
C ARG A 214 -0.42 -24.36 -3.12
N LEU A 215 -0.17 -24.04 -1.85
CA LEU A 215 -1.19 -23.50 -0.95
C LEU A 215 -1.55 -22.05 -1.27
N TYR A 216 -0.55 -21.19 -1.52
CA TYR A 216 -0.79 -19.78 -1.84
C TYR A 216 -1.32 -19.54 -3.26
N ASN A 217 -0.99 -20.43 -4.21
CA ASN A 217 -1.52 -20.38 -5.58
C ASN A 217 -2.85 -21.15 -5.74
N GLY A 218 -3.26 -21.92 -4.74
CA GLY A 218 -4.52 -22.66 -4.72
C GLY A 218 -5.67 -21.89 -4.08
N PRO A 219 -6.92 -22.39 -4.18
CA PRO A 219 -8.06 -21.80 -3.48
C PRO A 219 -7.85 -21.81 -1.96
N ARG A 220 -8.09 -20.66 -1.30
CA ARG A 220 -7.92 -20.43 0.15
C ARG A 220 -9.04 -21.03 1.02
N THR A 221 -9.66 -22.11 0.56
CA THR A 221 -10.72 -22.80 1.30
C THR A 221 -10.11 -23.79 2.28
N LEU A 222 -10.63 -23.85 3.52
CA LEU A 222 -10.14 -24.80 4.54
C LEU A 222 -10.14 -26.26 4.04
N PRO A 223 -11.19 -26.76 3.38
CA PRO A 223 -11.19 -28.14 2.87
C PRO A 223 -10.07 -28.42 1.86
N HIS A 224 -9.76 -27.44 1.00
CA HIS A 224 -8.66 -27.56 0.05
C HIS A 224 -7.32 -27.63 0.78
N ILE A 225 -7.09 -26.72 1.73
CA ILE A 225 -5.87 -26.68 2.55
C ILE A 225 -5.67 -28.02 3.26
N PHE A 226 -6.68 -28.53 3.98
CA PHE A 226 -6.60 -29.80 4.69
C PHE A 226 -6.32 -30.98 3.75
N ARG A 227 -6.99 -31.03 2.59
CA ARG A 227 -6.79 -32.10 1.60
C ARG A 227 -5.36 -32.08 1.05
N THR A 228 -4.85 -30.91 0.66
CA THR A 228 -3.49 -30.75 0.13
C THR A 228 -2.43 -31.08 1.18
N VAL A 229 -2.66 -30.67 2.44
CA VAL A 229 -1.74 -31.00 3.55
C VAL A 229 -1.73 -32.50 3.81
N SER A 230 -2.92 -33.12 3.93
CA SER A 230 -3.05 -34.56 4.16
C SER A 230 -2.42 -35.38 3.05
N SER A 231 -2.62 -35.02 1.78
CA SER A 231 -2.03 -35.76 0.66
C SER A 231 -0.50 -35.68 0.67
N ARG A 232 0.06 -34.51 1.02
CA ARG A 232 1.51 -34.31 1.05
C ARG A 232 2.17 -34.94 2.26
N LEU A 233 1.50 -34.92 3.42
CA LEU A 233 1.94 -35.71 4.58
C LEU A 233 2.00 -37.20 4.23
N GLN A 234 0.96 -37.71 3.55
CA GLN A 234 0.91 -39.11 3.11
C GLN A 234 2.04 -39.47 2.12
N GLU A 235 2.35 -38.59 1.17
CA GLU A 235 3.51 -38.75 0.26
C GLU A 235 4.86 -38.75 0.99
N LEU A 236 5.03 -37.86 1.98
CA LEU A 236 6.25 -37.79 2.78
C LEU A 236 6.42 -39.03 3.68
N THR A 237 5.32 -39.54 4.26
CA THR A 237 5.35 -40.74 5.11
C THR A 237 5.52 -42.03 4.32
N SER A 238 5.11 -42.07 3.05
CA SER A 238 5.20 -43.26 2.20
C SER A 238 6.54 -43.39 1.46
N GLY A 239 7.49 -42.47 1.69
CA GLY A 239 8.84 -42.53 1.10
C GLY A 239 8.89 -42.36 -0.42
N THR A 240 7.76 -42.07 -1.07
CA THR A 240 7.67 -41.87 -2.54
C THR A 240 7.83 -40.41 -2.97
N GLY A 241 8.03 -39.50 -2.01
CA GLY A 241 8.12 -38.06 -2.24
C GLY A 241 9.34 -37.66 -3.05
N ARG A 242 9.16 -37.37 -4.36
CA ARG A 242 10.13 -36.56 -5.10
C ARG A 242 10.17 -35.18 -4.45
N SER A 243 11.35 -34.73 -4.02
CA SER A 243 11.57 -33.37 -3.55
C SER A 243 11.18 -32.40 -4.66
N CYS A 244 10.06 -31.70 -4.52
CA CYS A 244 9.62 -30.69 -5.50
C CYS A 244 10.57 -29.48 -5.62
N CYS A 245 11.62 -29.42 -4.79
CA CYS A 245 12.63 -28.38 -4.84
C CYS A 245 13.91 -29.02 -5.39
N GLY A 246 13.95 -29.18 -6.71
CA GLY A 246 15.12 -29.52 -7.51
C GLY A 246 15.18 -28.56 -8.68
#